data_AF-A0AAU2D061-F1
#
_entry.id   AF-A0AAU2D061-F1
#
_cell.length_a   1.000
_cell.length_b   1.000
_cell.length_c   1.000
_cell.angle_alpha   90.00
_cell.angle_beta   90.00
_cell.angle_gamma   90.00
#
_symmetry.space_group_name_H-M   'P 1'
#
loop_
_entity.id
_entity.type
_entity.pdbx_description
1 polymer ?
#
loop_
_entity_poly.entity_id
_entity_poly.type
_entity_poly.pdbx_seq_one_letter_code
_entity_poly.pdbx_strand_id
1 'polypeptide(L)'
;MSDLDQYAVELHSFVAARGWDAFQNPKNLAMALGGESGELLALLQWLTPEEAAARPFEDPEFRRELAHELADILNYLLRLSRSAGIDLLAAAREKLAVNEQRYPVELARGNALKYDRLAEAGEQA
;
A
#
# COMPACT_ATOMS: atom_id res chain seq x y z
N MET A 1 -1.98 -21.26 -7.44
CA MET A 1 -2.40 -19.87 -7.15
C MET A 1 -1.78 -19.47 -5.83
N SER A 2 -1.33 -18.22 -5.70
CA SER A 2 -0.87 -17.71 -4.41
C SER A 2 -2.06 -17.42 -3.48
N ASP A 3 -1.82 -17.29 -2.18
CA ASP A 3 -2.86 -16.92 -1.20
C ASP A 3 -3.51 -15.57 -1.57
N LEU A 4 -2.74 -14.64 -2.11
CA LEU A 4 -3.25 -13.35 -2.59
C LEU A 4 -4.19 -13.51 -3.80
N ASP A 5 -3.84 -14.39 -4.74
CA ASP A 5 -4.71 -14.67 -5.88
C ASP A 5 -6.02 -15.31 -5.43
N GLN A 6 -5.96 -16.20 -4.44
CA GLN A 6 -7.14 -16.83 -3.87
C GLN A 6 -8.03 -15.80 -3.16
N TYR A 7 -7.44 -14.92 -2.34
CA TYR A 7 -8.17 -13.84 -1.70
C TYR A 7 -8.78 -12.85 -2.71
N ALA A 8 -8.07 -12.52 -3.80
CA ALA A 8 -8.62 -11.66 -4.85
C ALA A 8 -9.85 -12.26 -5.54
N VAL A 9 -9.89 -13.59 -5.68
CA VAL A 9 -11.07 -14.31 -6.20
C VAL A 9 -12.24 -14.26 -5.21
N GLU A 10 -11.97 -14.45 -3.92
CA GLU A 10 -12.98 -14.33 -2.85
C GLU A 10 -13.57 -12.92 -2.79
N LEU A 11 -12.72 -11.89 -2.83
CA LEU A 11 -13.11 -10.49 -2.84
C LEU A 11 -13.96 -10.16 -4.08
N HIS A 12 -13.57 -10.64 -5.26
CA HIS A 12 -14.37 -10.43 -6.47
C HIS A 12 -15.74 -11.11 -6.36
N SER A 13 -15.78 -12.34 -5.83
CA SER A 13 -17.03 -13.06 -5.62
C SER A 13 -17.95 -12.32 -4.64
N PHE A 14 -17.39 -11.73 -3.59
CA PHE A 14 -18.12 -10.87 -2.64
C PHE A 14 -18.76 -9.64 -3.31
N VAL A 15 -18.02 -8.97 -4.20
CA VAL A 15 -18.49 -7.81 -4.97
C VAL A 15 -19.58 -8.21 -5.96
N ALA A 16 -19.35 -9.28 -6.71
CA ALA A 16 -20.27 -9.78 -7.73
C ALA A 16 -21.61 -10.24 -7.13
N ALA A 17 -21.57 -10.92 -5.98
CA ALA A 17 -22.77 -11.35 -5.26
C ALA A 17 -23.69 -10.19 -4.84
N ARG A 18 -23.18 -8.95 -4.83
CA ARG A 18 -23.95 -7.73 -4.50
C ARG A 18 -24.34 -6.91 -5.73
N GLY A 19 -23.99 -7.38 -6.94
CA GLY A 19 -24.21 -6.63 -8.18
C GLY A 19 -23.42 -5.32 -8.23
N TRP A 20 -22.32 -5.23 -7.48
CA TRP A 20 -21.55 -3.99 -7.37
C TRP A 20 -20.57 -3.77 -8.52
N ASP A 21 -20.46 -4.71 -9.46
CA ASP A 21 -19.62 -4.62 -10.66
C ASP A 21 -19.89 -3.33 -11.45
N ALA A 22 -21.14 -2.88 -11.51
CA ALA A 22 -21.55 -1.64 -12.18
C ALA A 22 -20.85 -0.37 -11.63
N PHE A 23 -20.35 -0.42 -10.40
CA PHE A 23 -19.68 0.70 -9.73
C PHE A 23 -18.16 0.57 -9.68
N GLN A 24 -17.60 -0.55 -10.17
CA GLN A 24 -16.16 -0.87 -10.11
C GLN A 24 -15.34 -0.22 -11.23
N ASN A 25 -15.64 1.01 -11.68
CA ASN A 25 -14.78 1.65 -12.67
C ASN A 25 -13.47 2.17 -12.02
N PRO A 26 -12.35 2.27 -12.77
CA PRO A 26 -11.06 2.62 -12.20
C PRO A 26 -11.03 3.96 -11.45
N LYS A 27 -11.77 4.96 -11.94
CA LYS A 27 -11.87 6.27 -11.29
C LYS A 27 -12.49 6.14 -9.89
N ASN A 28 -13.65 5.49 -9.79
CA ASN A 28 -14.34 5.35 -8.51
C ASN A 28 -13.52 4.54 -7.51
N LEU A 29 -12.87 3.48 -7.97
CA LEU A 29 -12.00 2.65 -7.13
C LEU A 29 -10.77 3.40 -6.65
N ALA A 30 -10.15 4.22 -7.50
CA ALA A 30 -9.03 5.08 -7.09
C ALA A 30 -9.47 6.14 -6.06
N MET A 31 -10.68 6.70 -6.20
CA MET A 31 -11.23 7.62 -5.21
C MET A 31 -11.48 6.93 -3.86
N ALA A 32 -12.05 5.73 -3.87
CA ALA A 32 -12.28 4.96 -2.64
C ALA A 32 -10.95 4.58 -1.97
N LEU A 33 -9.96 4.10 -2.74
CA LEU A 33 -8.60 3.84 -2.26
C LEU A 33 -7.98 5.07 -1.57
N GLY A 34 -8.18 6.26 -2.15
CA GLY A 34 -7.75 7.51 -1.54
C GLY A 34 -8.48 7.86 -0.24
N GLY A 35 -9.76 7.49 -0.14
CA GLY A 35 -10.57 7.57 1.08
C GLY A 35 -9.98 6.73 2.21
N GLU A 36 -9.77 5.43 1.97
CA GLU A 36 -9.20 4.52 2.99
C GLU A 36 -7.77 4.92 3.38
N SER A 37 -6.99 5.45 2.43
CA SER A 37 -5.69 6.04 2.76
C SER A 37 -5.82 7.24 3.70
N GLY A 38 -6.89 8.03 3.57
CA GLY A 38 -7.23 9.12 4.48
C GLY A 38 -7.66 8.63 5.86
N GLU A 39 -8.40 7.53 5.95
CA GLU A 39 -8.78 6.90 7.23
C GLU A 39 -7.54 6.36 7.97
N LEU A 40 -6.63 5.68 7.25
CA LEU A 40 -5.32 5.30 7.79
C LEU A 40 -4.53 6.50 8.32
N LEU A 41 -4.50 7.61 7.57
CA LEU A 41 -3.85 8.85 8.03
C LEU A 41 -4.53 9.41 9.28
N ALA A 42 -5.87 9.40 9.34
CA ALA A 42 -6.62 9.93 10.47
C ALA A 42 -6.33 9.20 11.78
N LEU A 43 -6.08 7.88 11.73
CA LEU A 43 -5.66 7.08 12.89
C LEU A 43 -4.30 7.52 13.46
N LEU A 44 -3.40 8.01 12.61
CA LEU A 44 -2.01 8.31 12.97
C LEU A 44 -1.72 9.80 13.16
N GLN A 45 -2.55 10.69 12.60
CA GLN A 45 -2.23 12.12 12.39
C GLN A 45 -1.86 12.92 13.66
N TRP A 46 -2.33 12.50 14.84
CA TRP A 46 -2.11 13.20 16.11
C TRP A 46 -1.05 12.54 17.00
N LEU A 47 -0.46 11.43 16.57
CA LEU A 47 0.56 10.71 17.32
C LEU A 47 1.95 11.26 17.00
N THR A 48 2.84 11.28 17.99
CA THR A 48 4.28 11.41 17.71
C THR A 48 4.80 10.14 17.01
N PRO A 49 5.96 10.19 16.33
CA PRO A 49 6.57 8.99 15.75
C PRO A 49 6.79 7.87 16.77
N GLU A 50 7.17 8.22 18.00
CA GLU A 50 7.37 7.26 19.09
C GLU A 50 6.05 6.61 19.53
N GLU A 51 4.98 7.40 19.66
CA GLU A 51 3.65 6.90 19.99
C GLU A 51 3.08 6.01 18.88
N ALA A 52 3.21 6.42 17.61
CA ALA A 52 2.75 5.66 16.46
C ALA A 52 3.46 4.30 16.33
N ALA A 53 4.74 4.24 16.71
CA ALA A 53 5.51 2.99 16.72
C ALA A 53 5.11 2.05 17.87
N ALA A 54 4.74 2.59 19.04
CA ALA A 54 4.40 1.79 20.22
C ALA A 54 2.92 1.34 20.25
N ARG A 55 1.98 2.22 19.86
CA ARG A 55 0.54 2.02 20.02
C ARG A 55 0.01 0.68 19.48
N PRO A 56 0.41 0.19 18.28
CA PRO A 56 -0.06 -1.11 17.76
C PRO A 56 0.29 -2.32 18.65
N PHE A 57 1.26 -2.18 19.55
CA PHE A 57 1.69 -3.26 20.46
C PHE A 57 1.11 -3.12 21.87
N GLU A 58 0.65 -1.92 22.24
CA GLU A 58 0.12 -1.60 23.57
C GLU A 58 -1.42 -1.60 23.60
N ASP A 59 -2.06 -1.29 22.48
CA ASP A 59 -3.51 -1.17 22.35
C ASP A 59 -4.04 -2.14 21.28
N PRO A 60 -4.68 -3.27 21.68
CA PRO A 60 -5.24 -4.24 20.74
C PRO A 60 -6.37 -3.69 19.87
N GLU A 61 -7.13 -2.70 20.35
CA GLU A 61 -8.21 -2.08 19.59
C GLU A 61 -7.64 -1.20 18.49
N PHE A 62 -6.69 -0.33 18.84
CA PHE A 62 -5.95 0.47 17.85
C PHE A 62 -5.28 -0.42 16.80
N ARG A 63 -4.64 -1.52 17.21
CA ARG A 63 -4.02 -2.47 16.28
C ARG A 63 -5.02 -3.05 15.29
N ARG A 64 -6.24 -3.36 15.76
CA ARG A 64 -7.31 -3.90 14.91
C ARG A 64 -7.78 -2.85 13.91
N GLU A 65 -8.02 -1.61 14.34
CA GLU A 65 -8.39 -0.50 13.45
C GLU A 65 -7.33 -0.27 12.39
N LEU A 66 -6.06 -0.17 12.80
CA LEU A 66 -4.93 -0.05 11.88
C LEU A 66 -4.89 -1.20 10.85
N ALA A 67 -5.12 -2.43 11.30
CA ALA A 67 -5.14 -3.60 10.41
C ALA A 67 -6.31 -3.57 9.42
N HIS A 68 -7.47 -3.04 9.82
CA HIS A 68 -8.64 -2.89 8.95
C HIS A 68 -8.37 -1.85 7.86
N GLU A 69 -7.83 -0.68 8.20
CA GLU A 69 -7.51 0.35 7.18
C GLU A 69 -6.48 -0.16 6.16
N LEU A 70 -5.46 -0.90 6.62
CA LEU A 70 -4.50 -1.55 5.73
C LEU A 70 -5.17 -2.60 4.81
N ALA A 71 -6.14 -3.34 5.34
CA ALA A 71 -6.90 -4.33 4.58
C ALA A 71 -7.83 -3.66 3.54
N ASP A 72 -8.45 -2.53 3.88
CA ASP A 72 -9.32 -1.80 2.95
C ASP A 72 -8.52 -1.16 1.81
N ILE A 73 -7.34 -0.61 2.09
CA ILE A 73 -6.39 -0.18 1.06
C ILE A 73 -6.03 -1.35 0.12
N LEU A 74 -5.70 -2.52 0.68
CA LEU A 74 -5.42 -3.71 -0.12
C LEU A 74 -6.63 -4.12 -0.99
N ASN A 75 -7.84 -4.13 -0.41
CA ASN A 75 -9.06 -4.50 -1.10
C ASN A 75 -9.33 -3.62 -2.31
N TYR A 76 -9.24 -2.29 -2.14
CA TYR A 76 -9.43 -1.38 -3.26
C TYR A 76 -8.31 -1.45 -4.29
N LEU A 77 -7.07 -1.69 -3.88
CA LEU A 77 -5.96 -1.88 -4.81
C LEU A 77 -6.14 -3.14 -5.68
N LEU A 78 -6.59 -4.25 -5.08
CA LEU A 78 -6.92 -5.49 -5.81
C LEU A 78 -8.10 -5.31 -6.75
N ARG A 79 -9.16 -4.60 -6.31
CA ARG A 79 -10.32 -4.30 -7.16
C ARG A 79 -9.95 -3.36 -8.31
N LEU A 80 -9.14 -2.34 -8.05
CA LEU A 80 -8.67 -1.38 -9.05
C LEU A 80 -7.79 -2.05 -10.10
N SER A 81 -6.80 -2.85 -9.67
CA SER A 81 -5.93 -3.59 -10.59
C SER A 81 -6.73 -4.52 -11.48
N ARG A 82 -7.69 -5.28 -10.93
CA ARG A 82 -8.61 -6.11 -11.72
C ARG A 82 -9.41 -5.27 -12.72
N SER A 83 -10.03 -4.16 -12.29
CA SER A 83 -10.81 -3.29 -13.18
C SER A 83 -9.97 -2.66 -14.30
N ALA A 84 -8.67 -2.44 -14.06
CA ALA A 84 -7.74 -1.87 -15.03
C ALA A 84 -7.02 -2.93 -15.88
N GLY A 85 -7.24 -4.23 -15.63
CA GLY A 85 -6.53 -5.31 -16.32
C GLY A 85 -5.04 -5.38 -15.99
N ILE A 86 -4.65 -4.95 -14.79
CA ILE A 86 -3.26 -4.91 -14.33
C ILE A 86 -2.95 -6.15 -13.50
N ASP A 87 -1.88 -6.88 -13.87
CA ASP A 87 -1.24 -7.84 -12.97
C ASP A 87 -0.43 -7.06 -11.93
N LEU A 88 -1.01 -6.92 -10.73
CA LEU A 88 -0.46 -6.10 -9.66
C LEU A 88 0.91 -6.61 -9.19
N LEU A 89 1.09 -7.94 -9.10
CA LEU A 89 2.35 -8.52 -8.62
C LEU A 89 3.45 -8.41 -9.69
N ALA A 90 3.11 -8.57 -10.97
CA ALA A 90 4.07 -8.32 -12.05
C ALA A 90 4.51 -6.85 -12.06
N ALA A 91 3.57 -5.91 -11.98
CA ALA A 91 3.87 -4.48 -11.91
C ALA A 91 4.70 -4.11 -10.68
N ALA A 92 4.42 -4.71 -9.51
CA ALA A 92 5.20 -4.50 -8.30
C ALA A 92 6.65 -5.00 -8.44
N ARG A 93 6.87 -6.15 -9.09
CA ARG A 93 8.22 -6.68 -9.35
C ARG A 93 9.01 -5.81 -10.32
N GLU A 94 8.37 -5.35 -11.40
CA GLU A 94 9.00 -4.40 -12.32
C GLU A 94 9.40 -3.12 -11.58
N LYS A 95 8.50 -2.58 -10.75
CA LYS A 95 8.76 -1.37 -9.98
C LYS A 95 9.88 -1.56 -8.96
N LEU A 96 9.98 -2.74 -8.33
CA LEU A 96 11.07 -3.08 -7.42
C LEU A 96 12.42 -3.05 -8.13
N ALA A 97 12.54 -3.68 -9.31
CA ALA A 97 13.77 -3.66 -10.10
C ALA A 97 14.19 -2.23 -10.49
N VAL A 98 13.22 -1.36 -10.83
CA VAL A 98 13.47 0.07 -11.08
C VAL A 98 13.97 0.78 -9.80
N ASN A 99 13.40 0.45 -8.64
CA ASN A 99 13.82 1.05 -7.38
C ASN A 99 15.22 0.59 -6.96
N GLU A 100 15.59 -0.67 -7.18
CA GLU A 100 16.96 -1.17 -6.95
C GLU A 100 18.01 -0.39 -7.76
N GLN A 101 17.67 -0.05 -9.01
CA GLN A 101 18.55 0.78 -9.85
C GLN A 101 18.61 2.24 -9.37
N ARG A 102 17.50 2.79 -8.87
CA ARG A 102 17.43 4.17 -8.36
C ARG A 102 18.07 4.35 -6.99
N TYR A 103 18.09 3.30 -6.17
CA TYR A 103 18.61 3.32 -4.81
C TYR A 103 19.66 2.21 -4.61
N PRO A 104 20.85 2.31 -5.23
CA PRO A 104 21.92 1.35 -5.01
C PRO A 104 22.30 1.30 -3.53
N VAL A 105 22.55 0.10 -3.00
CA VAL A 105 22.87 -0.12 -1.58
C VAL A 105 24.00 0.79 -1.11
N GLU A 106 25.06 0.91 -1.91
CA GLU A 106 26.25 1.68 -1.52
C GLU A 106 26.01 3.18 -1.36
N LEU A 107 24.94 3.72 -1.95
CA LEU A 107 24.59 5.14 -1.84
C LEU A 107 23.39 5.38 -0.92
N ALA A 108 22.45 4.43 -0.86
CA ALA A 108 21.19 4.59 -0.13
C ALA A 108 21.24 4.04 1.30
N ARG A 109 22.25 3.25 1.67
CA ARG A 109 22.33 2.62 3.00
C ARG A 109 22.40 3.69 4.11
N GLY A 110 21.47 3.62 5.05
CA GLY A 110 21.48 4.44 6.27
C GLY A 110 21.04 5.88 6.09
N ASN A 111 20.54 6.28 4.90
CA ASN A 111 20.00 7.61 4.66
C ASN A 111 18.68 7.55 3.88
N ALA A 112 17.85 8.59 4.02
CA ALA A 112 16.54 8.70 3.37
C ALA A 112 16.54 9.72 2.22
N LEU A 113 17.70 9.98 1.62
CA LEU A 113 17.78 10.90 0.49
C LEU A 113 17.01 10.34 -0.70
N LYS A 114 16.39 11.23 -1.48
CA LYS A 114 15.78 10.84 -2.74
C LYS A 114 16.87 10.49 -3.76
N TYR A 115 16.53 9.65 -4.74
CA TYR A 115 17.47 9.12 -5.73
C TYR A 115 18.23 10.21 -6.50
N ASP A 116 17.66 11.40 -6.63
CA ASP A 116 18.27 12.57 -7.28
C ASP A 116 19.36 13.24 -6.44
N ARG A 117 19.50 12.87 -5.16
CA ARG A 117 20.52 13.41 -4.22
C ARG A 117 21.45 12.36 -3.64
N LEU A 118 21.39 11.11 -4.10
CA LEU A 118 22.21 10.01 -3.54
C LEU A 118 23.72 10.18 -3.77
N ALA A 119 24.14 10.92 -4.78
CA ALA A 119 25.56 11.23 -5.00
C ALA A 119 26.16 12.05 -3.84
N GLU A 120 25.36 12.89 -3.17
CA GLU A 120 25.80 13.72 -2.04
C GLU A 120 26.17 12.90 -0.80
N ALA A 121 25.62 11.68 -0.65
CA ALA A 121 25.93 10.77 0.44
C ALA A 121 27.23 9.97 0.21
N GLY A 122 27.56 9.66 -1.06
CA GLY A 122 28.78 8.94 -1.42
C GLY A 122 30.06 9.79 -1.32
N GLU A 123 29.94 11.12 -1.38
CA GLU A 123 31.07 12.05 -1.22
C GLU A 123 31.44 12.31 0.25
N GLN A 124 30.58 11.91 1.20
CA GLN A 124 30.77 12.14 2.64
C GLN A 124 31.23 10.88 3.40
N ALA A 125 31.40 9.75 2.72
CA ALA A 125 31.85 8.46 3.27
C ALA A 125 33.31 8.17 2.88
#